data_AF-A0A7I8KU31-F1
#
_entry.id   AF-A0A7I8KU31-F1
#
_cell.length_a   1.000
_cell.length_b   1.000
_cell.length_c   1.000
_cell.angle_alpha   90.00
_cell.angle_beta   90.00
_cell.angle_gamma   90.00
#
_symmetry.space_group_name_H-M   'P 1'
#
loop_
_entity.id
_entity.type
_entity.pdbx_description
1 polymer ?
#
loop_
_entity_poly.entity_id
_entity_poly.type
_entity_poly.pdbx_seq_one_letter_code
_entity_poly.pdbx_strand_id
1 'polypeptide(L)'
;MIAGWDETGPGLYYVDAEGGRLKGKRFSVGSGSPYAYGVLDSGYRYDMTIEEAAELARRAIYHATFRDGASGGVASVYYVGPDGWKKLSGDDVGELHYKYYPVVPSPVEQEMVEIPVS
;
A
#
# COMPACT_ATOMS: atom_id res chain seq x y z
N MET A 1 0.28 11.71 -10.95
CA MET A 1 0.20 12.39 -9.64
C MET A 1 1.52 13.10 -9.38
N ILE A 2 1.50 14.25 -8.71
CA ILE A 2 2.68 15.02 -8.32
C ILE A 2 2.58 15.26 -6.82
N ALA A 3 3.56 14.76 -6.06
CA ALA A 3 3.71 14.99 -4.63
C ALA A 3 4.97 15.80 -4.38
N GLY A 4 4.90 16.80 -3.50
CA GLY A 4 6.02 17.68 -3.23
C GLY A 4 5.85 18.48 -1.94
N TRP A 5 6.90 19.17 -1.57
CA TRP A 5 6.93 20.12 -0.46
C TRP A 5 7.43 21.46 -1.00
N ASP A 6 6.69 22.54 -0.76
CA ASP A 6 7.06 23.90 -1.13
C ASP A 6 6.96 24.86 0.07
N GLU A 7 7.16 26.16 -0.17
CA GLU A 7 7.08 27.20 0.86
C GLU A 7 5.72 27.25 1.58
N THR A 8 4.65 26.71 0.97
CA THR A 8 3.31 26.61 1.55
C THR A 8 3.03 25.27 2.23
N GLY A 9 4.03 24.37 2.28
CA GLY A 9 3.95 23.07 2.91
C GLY A 9 3.70 21.91 1.92
N PRO A 10 3.07 20.81 2.36
CA PRO A 10 2.88 19.63 1.51
C PRO A 10 1.83 19.86 0.43
N GLY A 11 2.16 19.48 -0.80
CA GLY A 11 1.31 19.55 -1.97
C GLY A 11 1.12 18.19 -2.64
N LEU A 12 -0.13 17.84 -2.94
CA LEU A 12 -0.47 16.66 -3.73
C LEU A 12 -1.46 17.04 -4.83
N TYR A 13 -1.08 16.75 -6.07
CA TYR A 13 -1.83 17.09 -7.26
C TYR A 13 -2.07 15.85 -8.14
N TYR A 14 -3.31 15.69 -8.57
CA TYR A 14 -3.65 14.83 -9.69
C TYR A 14 -3.62 15.66 -10.97
N VAL A 15 -3.02 15.10 -12.02
CA VAL A 15 -2.98 15.67 -13.37
C VAL A 15 -3.38 14.55 -14.32
N ASP A 16 -4.37 14.80 -15.16
CA ASP A 16 -4.84 13.87 -16.19
C ASP A 16 -4.30 14.21 -17.58
N ALA A 17 -4.60 13.34 -18.55
CA ALA A 17 -4.16 13.51 -19.93
C ALA A 17 -4.91 14.62 -20.68
N GLU A 18 -6.04 15.09 -20.14
CA GLU A 18 -6.84 16.19 -20.71
C GLU A 18 -6.36 17.56 -20.21
N GLY A 19 -5.34 17.58 -19.35
CA GLY A 19 -4.78 18.80 -18.75
C GLY A 19 -5.53 19.26 -17.50
N GLY A 20 -6.46 18.45 -16.99
CA GLY A 20 -7.11 18.68 -15.71
C GLY A 20 -6.10 18.61 -14.57
N ARG A 21 -6.24 19.52 -13.59
CA ARG A 21 -5.39 19.56 -12.39
C ARG A 21 -6.24 19.72 -11.13
N LEU A 22 -6.11 18.77 -10.22
CA LEU A 22 -6.84 18.77 -8.95
C LEU A 22 -5.86 18.71 -7.78
N LYS A 23 -5.98 19.66 -6.84
CA LYS A 23 -5.29 19.60 -5.54
C LYS A 23 -6.13 18.78 -4.57
N GLY A 24 -5.50 17.86 -3.85
CA GLY A 24 -6.21 16.99 -2.91
C GLY A 24 -5.32 16.49 -1.79
N LYS A 25 -5.91 15.78 -0.84
CA LYS A 25 -5.18 15.16 0.29
C LYS A 25 -4.83 13.70 0.03
N ARG A 26 -5.60 13.03 -0.84
CA ARG A 26 -5.51 11.60 -1.16
C ARG A 26 -5.93 11.41 -2.60
N PHE A 27 -5.19 10.58 -3.32
CA PHE A 27 -5.55 10.12 -4.65
C PHE A 27 -5.14 8.66 -4.81
N SER A 28 -5.86 7.94 -5.64
CA SER A 28 -5.54 6.60 -6.10
C SER A 28 -5.93 6.49 -7.58
N VAL A 29 -5.03 5.97 -8.40
CA VAL A 29 -5.15 5.95 -9.87
C VAL A 29 -4.76 4.57 -10.40
N GLY A 30 -5.29 4.20 -11.58
CA GLY A 30 -5.09 2.89 -12.18
C GLY A 30 -6.22 1.89 -11.90
N SER A 31 -6.10 0.68 -12.45
CA SER A 31 -7.13 -0.38 -12.36
C SER A 31 -7.40 -0.84 -10.93
N GLY A 32 -6.36 -0.92 -10.09
CA GLY A 32 -6.48 -1.26 -8.68
C GLY A 32 -7.04 -0.14 -7.77
N SER A 33 -7.34 1.04 -8.33
CA SER A 33 -7.69 2.23 -7.55
C SER A 33 -8.88 2.05 -6.59
N PRO A 34 -10.00 1.43 -6.99
CA PRO A 34 -11.15 1.25 -6.09
C PRO A 34 -10.81 0.44 -4.84
N TYR A 35 -9.94 -0.56 -4.97
CA TYR A 35 -9.50 -1.40 -3.84
C TYR A 35 -8.56 -0.64 -2.90
N ALA A 36 -7.64 0.15 -3.46
CA ALA A 36 -6.75 1.00 -2.66
C ALA A 36 -7.54 2.08 -1.91
N TYR A 37 -8.54 2.72 -2.54
CA TYR A 37 -9.39 3.70 -1.86
C TYR A 37 -10.15 3.10 -0.69
N GLY A 38 -10.68 1.87 -0.80
CA GLY A 38 -11.36 1.21 0.33
C GLY A 38 -10.48 1.09 1.58
N VAL A 39 -9.19 0.81 1.40
CA VAL A 39 -8.22 0.74 2.51
C VAL A 39 -7.84 2.13 2.99
N LEU A 40 -7.55 3.06 2.07
CA LEU A 40 -7.18 4.43 2.42
C LEU A 40 -8.30 5.14 3.21
N ASP A 41 -9.56 5.00 2.79
CA ASP A 41 -10.69 5.69 3.42
C ASP A 41 -11.05 5.11 4.79
N SER A 42 -10.78 3.83 5.01
CA SER A 42 -11.00 3.19 6.32
C SER A 42 -9.89 3.47 7.34
N GLY A 43 -8.64 3.64 6.89
CA GLY A 43 -7.49 3.79 7.78
C GLY A 43 -6.93 5.21 7.93
N TYR A 44 -7.26 6.13 7.03
CA TYR A 44 -6.64 7.46 7.01
C TYR A 44 -7.05 8.33 8.19
N ARG A 45 -6.04 8.93 8.83
CA ARG A 45 -6.20 10.06 9.77
C ARG A 45 -5.24 11.17 9.36
N TYR A 46 -5.58 12.41 9.68
CA TYR A 46 -4.73 13.55 9.33
C TYR A 46 -3.43 13.59 10.16
N ASP A 47 -3.49 13.08 11.39
CA ASP A 47 -2.47 13.10 12.43
C ASP A 47 -1.71 11.78 12.56
N MET A 48 -1.37 11.16 11.42
CA MET A 48 -0.60 9.91 11.41
C MET A 48 0.90 10.19 11.55
N THR A 49 1.58 9.30 12.26
CA THR A 49 3.04 9.17 12.19
C THR A 49 3.47 8.70 10.80
N ILE A 50 4.75 8.88 10.44
CA ILE A 50 5.29 8.43 9.15
C ILE A 50 5.14 6.90 9.03
N GLU A 51 5.37 6.18 10.12
CA GLU A 51 5.28 4.73 10.19
C GLU A 51 3.85 4.24 9.97
N GLU A 52 2.86 4.87 10.62
CA GLU A 52 1.45 4.53 10.41
C GLU A 52 1.00 4.83 8.97
N ALA A 53 1.40 5.98 8.43
CA ALA A 53 1.06 6.36 7.05
C ALA A 53 1.72 5.39 6.04
N ALA A 54 2.95 4.97 6.29
CA ALA A 54 3.67 4.00 5.47
C ALA A 54 3.02 2.61 5.50
N GLU A 55 2.60 2.13 6.67
CA GLU A 55 1.87 0.87 6.81
C GLU A 55 0.50 0.92 6.11
N LEU A 56 -0.24 2.04 6.25
CA LEU A 56 -1.51 2.23 5.53
C LEU A 56 -1.32 2.21 4.01
N ALA A 57 -0.31 2.93 3.51
CA ALA A 57 0.03 2.94 2.09
C ALA A 57 0.39 1.53 1.59
N ARG A 58 1.20 0.78 2.36
CA ARG A 58 1.60 -0.58 2.03
C ARG A 58 0.40 -1.53 1.98
N ARG A 59 -0.51 -1.45 2.95
CA ARG A 59 -1.76 -2.23 2.97
C ARG A 59 -2.65 -1.89 1.78
N ALA A 60 -2.80 -0.61 1.44
CA ALA A 60 -3.63 -0.18 0.32
C ALA A 60 -3.13 -0.76 -1.02
N ILE A 61 -1.81 -0.71 -1.26
CA ILE A 61 -1.20 -1.32 -2.45
C ILE A 61 -1.35 -2.83 -2.43
N TYR A 62 -1.07 -3.50 -1.31
CA TYR A 62 -1.24 -4.95 -1.19
C TYR A 62 -2.68 -5.40 -1.52
N HIS A 63 -3.70 -4.72 -0.98
CA HIS A 63 -5.09 -5.08 -1.25
C HIS A 63 -5.49 -4.81 -2.71
N ALA A 64 -4.93 -3.76 -3.33
CA ALA A 64 -5.09 -3.53 -4.76
C ALA A 64 -4.46 -4.66 -5.58
N THR A 65 -3.22 -5.06 -5.30
CA THR A 65 -2.56 -6.17 -6.02
C THR A 65 -3.24 -7.52 -5.79
N PHE A 66 -3.86 -7.72 -4.63
CA PHE A 66 -4.57 -8.96 -4.33
C PHE A 66 -5.90 -9.11 -5.11
N ARG A 67 -6.54 -7.98 -5.47
CA ARG A 67 -7.88 -7.98 -6.10
C ARG A 67 -7.89 -7.58 -7.57
N ASP A 68 -6.87 -6.87 -8.04
CA ASP A 68 -6.75 -6.42 -9.43
C ASP A 68 -5.76 -7.29 -10.21
N GLY A 69 -6.25 -7.98 -11.25
CA GLY A 69 -5.44 -8.91 -12.06
C GLY A 69 -4.36 -8.24 -12.92
N ALA A 70 -4.41 -6.91 -13.08
CA ALA A 70 -3.38 -6.13 -13.76
C ALA A 70 -2.32 -5.53 -12.81
N SER A 71 -2.43 -5.80 -11.50
CA SER A 71 -1.55 -5.26 -10.46
C SER A 71 -0.71 -6.37 -9.81
N GLY A 72 0.53 -6.08 -9.41
CA GLY A 72 1.42 -7.06 -8.76
C GLY A 72 2.84 -6.56 -8.52
N GLY A 73 3.75 -7.47 -8.19
CA GLY A 73 5.17 -7.18 -8.00
C GLY A 73 5.50 -6.64 -6.61
N VAL A 74 6.00 -5.40 -6.54
CA VAL A 74 6.56 -4.82 -5.31
C VAL A 74 5.77 -3.58 -4.88
N ALA A 75 5.35 -3.55 -3.62
CA ALA A 75 4.75 -2.39 -2.98
C ALA A 75 5.86 -1.42 -2.54
N SER A 76 6.18 -0.43 -3.37
CA SER A 76 7.16 0.61 -3.04
C SER A 76 6.51 1.80 -2.32
N VAL A 77 7.02 2.16 -1.15
CA VAL A 77 6.50 3.25 -0.32
C VAL A 77 7.54 4.36 -0.22
N TYR A 78 7.11 5.59 -0.48
CA TYR A 78 7.94 6.79 -0.45
C TYR A 78 7.36 7.84 0.50
N TYR A 79 8.23 8.47 1.27
CA TYR A 79 7.93 9.67 2.05
C TYR A 79 8.42 10.90 1.29
N VAL A 80 7.60 11.95 1.25
CA VAL A 80 7.95 13.25 0.69
C VAL A 80 7.73 14.29 1.77
N GLY A 81 8.79 15.00 2.16
CA GLY A 81 8.80 15.95 3.26
C GLY A 81 9.63 17.21 2.94
N PRO A 82 9.87 18.07 3.96
CA PRO A 82 10.61 19.32 3.80
C PRO A 82 12.02 19.14 3.22
N ASP A 83 12.71 18.07 3.60
CA ASP A 83 14.09 17.78 3.21
C ASP A 83 14.19 16.95 1.91
N GLY A 84 13.09 16.85 1.16
CA GLY A 84 12.97 16.04 -0.04
C GLY A 84 12.27 14.70 0.18
N TRP A 85 12.61 13.71 -0.63
CA TRP A 85 11.93 12.41 -0.62
C TRP A 85 12.86 11.27 -0.20
N LYS A 86 12.27 10.24 0.41
CA LYS A 86 12.96 9.03 0.85
C LYS A 86 12.13 7.80 0.49
N LYS A 87 12.77 6.77 -0.07
CA LYS A 87 12.16 5.44 -0.18
C LYS A 87 12.14 4.81 1.22
N LEU A 88 10.95 4.50 1.73
CA LEU A 88 10.77 3.87 3.04
C LEU A 88 10.83 2.35 2.92
N SER A 89 10.17 1.77 1.92
CA SER A 89 10.17 0.32 1.70
C SER A 89 9.92 -0.06 0.24
N GLY A 90 10.11 -1.33 -0.06
CA GLY A 90 9.87 -1.96 -1.35
C GLY A 90 9.64 -3.45 -1.12
N ASP A 91 8.46 -3.77 -0.61
CA ASP A 91 8.11 -5.11 -0.14
C ASP A 91 7.50 -5.94 -1.27
N ASP A 92 7.91 -7.20 -1.42
CA ASP A 92 7.26 -8.13 -2.35
C ASP A 92 5.82 -8.41 -1.90
N VAL A 93 4.85 -8.34 -2.83
CA VAL A 93 3.43 -8.46 -2.47
C VAL A 93 3.05 -9.87 -2.00
N GLY A 94 3.81 -10.89 -2.42
CA GLY A 94 3.68 -12.26 -1.94
C GLY A 94 4.16 -12.41 -0.50
N GLU A 95 5.30 -11.80 -0.15
CA GLU A 95 5.75 -11.75 1.26
C GLU A 95 4.75 -10.98 2.13
N LEU A 96 4.19 -9.87 1.61
CA LEU A 96 3.15 -9.12 2.32
C LEU A 96 1.88 -9.94 2.54
N HIS A 97 1.54 -10.86 1.63
CA HIS A 97 0.41 -11.75 1.84
C HIS A 97 0.58 -12.55 3.12
N TYR A 98 1.73 -13.21 3.30
CA TYR A 98 2.02 -13.98 4.50
C TYR A 98 2.18 -13.11 5.75
N LYS A 99 2.64 -11.86 5.61
CA LYS A 99 2.67 -10.88 6.71
C LYS A 99 1.27 -10.53 7.22
N TYR A 100 0.31 -10.30 6.33
CA TYR A 100 -1.04 -9.86 6.69
C TYR A 100 -2.03 -11.00 6.93
N TYR A 101 -1.80 -12.13 6.29
CA TYR A 101 -2.60 -13.35 6.37
C TYR A 101 -1.67 -14.54 6.64
N PRO A 102 -1.09 -14.62 7.85
CA PRO A 102 -0.20 -15.72 8.19
C PRO A 102 -0.95 -17.04 8.07
N VAL A 103 -0.34 -18.02 7.40
CA VAL A 103 -0.88 -19.37 7.30
C VAL A 103 -0.86 -19.98 8.69
N VAL A 104 -2.04 -20.26 9.23
CA VAL A 104 -2.19 -21.09 10.43
C VAL A 104 -2.33 -22.52 9.93
N PRO A 105 -1.44 -23.46 10.32
CA PRO A 105 -1.59 -24.85 9.92
C PRO A 105 -2.97 -25.35 10.33
N SER A 106 -3.67 -25.99 9.40
CA SER A 106 -4.91 -26.65 9.78
C SER A 106 -4.59 -27.87 10.66
N PRO A 107 -5.48 -28.29 11.58
CA PRO A 107 -5.24 -29.48 12.41
C PRO A 107 -4.91 -30.74 11.58
N VAL A 108 -5.47 -30.83 10.37
CA VAL A 108 -5.26 -31.95 9.44
C VAL A 108 -3.83 -31.99 8.89
N GLU A 109 -3.19 -30.82 8.69
CA GLU A 109 -1.80 -30.74 8.25
C GLU A 109 -0.82 -31.04 9.40
N GLN A 110 -1.18 -30.75 10.65
CA GLN A 110 -0.35 -31.08 11.80
C GLN A 110 -0.29 -32.59 12.04
N GLU A 111 -1.42 -33.29 11.93
CA GLU A 111 -1.47 -34.77 12.06
C GLU A 111 -0.63 -35.48 11.00
N MET A 112 -0.60 -34.99 9.75
CA MET A 112 0.19 -35.61 8.67
C MET A 112 1.71 -35.48 8.83
N VAL A 113 2.20 -34.45 9.53
CA VAL A 113 3.65 -34.26 9.78
C VAL A 113 4.14 -35.16 10.91
N GLU A 114 3.25 -35.54 11.84
CA GLU A 114 3.59 -36.38 12.99
C GLU A 114 3.54 -37.89 12.70
N ILE A 115 3.03 -38.32 11.53
CA ILE A 115 3.06 -39.74 11.16
C ILE A 115 4.48 -40.09 10.68
N PRO A 116 5.23 -40.94 11.42
CA PRO A 116 6.53 -41.38 10.95
C PRO A 116 6.31 -42.22 9.69
N VAL A 117 6.99 -41.88 8.60
CA VAL A 117 7.05 -42.73 7.42
C VAL A 117 7.82 -43.99 7.82
N SER A 118 7.08 -45.09 8.02
CA SER A 118 7.59 -46.42 8.38
C SER A 118 8.36 -47.07 7.23
#